data_AF-A0A920W1V0-F1
#
_entry.id   AF-A0A920W1V0-F1
#
_cell.length_a   1.000
_cell.length_b   1.000
_cell.length_c   1.000
_cell.angle_alpha   90.00
_cell.angle_beta   90.00
_cell.angle_gamma   90.00
#
_symmetry.space_group_name_H-M   'P 1'
#
loop_
_entity.id
_entity.type
_entity.pdbx_description
1 polymer ?
#
loop_
_entity_poly.entity_id
_entity_poly.type
_entity_poly.pdbx_seq_one_letter_code
_entity_poly.pdbx_strand_id
1 'polypeptide(L)'
;MGGEIFKIVKGLINTENLEMKSPQIKLQVTGEANLATDPINAQVKAMPSQMLDKTIKAIPFLGNILTGGKKGGVIETYFKVDGKLSSPKVTAQLHKSR
;
A
#
# COMPACT_ATOMS: atom_id res chain seq x y z
N MET A 1 17.15 -13.78 8.43
CA MET A 1 17.44 -13.94 6.98
C MET A 1 16.73 -12.81 6.27
N GLY A 2 17.46 -11.73 5.96
CA GLY A 2 16.89 -10.53 5.35
C GLY A 2 16.84 -10.70 3.84
N GLY A 3 15.66 -11.03 3.32
CA GLY A 3 15.39 -11.00 1.88
C GLY A 3 15.55 -9.58 1.34
N GLU A 4 16.09 -9.47 0.14
CA GLU A 4 16.27 -8.19 -0.56
C GLU A 4 14.90 -7.54 -0.80
N ILE A 5 14.67 -6.39 -0.15
CA ILE A 5 13.39 -5.66 -0.10
C ILE A 5 13.01 -5.08 -1.48
N PHE A 6 13.98 -4.89 -2.36
CA PHE A 6 13.84 -4.30 -3.69
C PHE A 6 15.00 -4.73 -4.60
N LYS A 7 14.69 -5.22 -5.82
CA LYS A 7 15.67 -5.59 -6.84
C LYS A 7 15.31 -5.00 -8.20
N ILE A 8 16.33 -4.66 -8.99
CA ILE A 8 16.19 -4.38 -10.42
C ILE A 8 17.19 -5.26 -11.19
N VAL A 9 16.69 -6.16 -12.03
CA VAL A 9 17.54 -7.04 -12.85
C VAL A 9 17.03 -7.01 -14.28
N LYS A 10 17.86 -6.51 -15.21
CA LYS A 10 17.50 -6.42 -16.65
C LYS A 10 16.15 -5.74 -16.91
N GLY A 11 15.85 -4.68 -16.16
CA GLY A 11 14.57 -3.96 -16.24
C GLY A 11 13.42 -4.58 -15.45
N LEU A 12 13.55 -5.80 -14.92
CA LEU A 12 12.56 -6.37 -13.99
C LEU A 12 12.79 -5.79 -12.59
N ILE A 13 11.84 -5.00 -12.13
CA ILE A 13 11.70 -4.55 -10.75
C ILE A 13 10.91 -5.61 -9.99
N ASN A 14 11.40 -6.01 -8.83
CA ASN A 14 10.67 -6.83 -7.88
C ASN A 14 10.82 -6.22 -6.47
N THR A 15 9.71 -6.09 -5.75
CA THR A 15 9.70 -5.53 -4.41
C THR A 15 8.72 -6.26 -3.51
N GLU A 16 9.16 -6.54 -2.29
CA GLU A 16 8.30 -7.10 -1.24
C GLU A 16 7.69 -6.00 -0.37
N ASN A 17 8.35 -4.84 -0.26
CA ASN A 17 7.90 -3.74 0.60
C ASN A 17 8.54 -2.39 0.21
N LEU A 18 8.19 -1.83 -0.96
CA LEU A 18 8.64 -0.50 -1.36
C LEU A 18 7.76 0.53 -0.65
N GLU A 19 8.37 1.33 0.23
CA GLU A 19 7.66 2.38 0.97
C GLU A 19 7.86 3.76 0.33
N MET A 20 6.77 4.49 0.11
CA MET A 20 6.79 5.92 -0.22
C MET A 20 6.08 6.70 0.88
N LYS A 21 6.76 7.70 1.46
CA LYS A 21 6.24 8.47 2.59
C LYS A 21 6.10 9.94 2.22
N SER A 22 4.94 10.51 2.54
CA SER A 22 4.68 11.95 2.48
C SER A 22 3.96 12.41 3.77
N PRO A 23 3.89 13.72 4.03
CA PRO A 23 3.20 14.24 5.20
C PRO A 23 1.71 13.86 5.27
N GLN A 24 1.05 13.63 4.13
CA GLN A 24 -0.37 13.37 4.04
C GLN A 24 -0.71 11.89 3.82
N ILE A 25 0.17 11.14 3.14
CA ILE A 25 -0.07 9.74 2.77
C ILE A 25 1.21 8.90 2.82
N LYS A 26 1.08 7.66 3.27
CA LYS A 26 2.08 6.59 3.15
C LYS A 26 1.56 5.55 2.15
N LEU A 27 2.40 5.19 1.19
CA LEU A 27 2.17 4.07 0.28
C LEU A 27 3.14 2.93 0.60
N GLN A 28 2.66 1.70 0.52
CA GLN A 28 3.48 0.49 0.51
C GLN A 28 3.15 -0.31 -0.75
N VAL A 29 4.17 -0.77 -1.46
CA VAL A 29 4.02 -1.48 -2.73
C VAL A 29 4.71 -2.83 -2.67
N THR A 30 3.97 -3.86 -3.09
CA THR A 30 4.48 -5.23 -3.27
C THR A 30 4.14 -5.69 -4.68
N GLY A 31 5.09 -6.29 -5.39
CA GLY A 31 4.87 -6.84 -6.72
C GLY A 31 6.04 -6.60 -7.66
N GLU A 32 5.74 -6.62 -8.95
CA GLU A 32 6.72 -6.58 -10.01
C GLU A 32 6.30 -5.67 -11.16
N ALA A 33 7.30 -5.11 -11.84
CA ALA A 33 7.14 -4.37 -13.08
C ALA A 33 8.35 -4.62 -13.97
N ASN A 34 8.15 -4.73 -15.28
CA ASN A 34 9.26 -4.85 -16.22
C ASN A 34 9.33 -3.61 -17.11
N LEU A 35 10.37 -2.80 -16.88
CA LEU A 35 10.63 -1.56 -17.59
C LEU A 35 10.95 -1.78 -19.08
N ALA A 36 11.39 -2.97 -19.47
CA ALA A 36 11.75 -3.29 -20.85
C ALA A 36 10.57 -3.86 -21.65
N THR A 37 9.70 -4.64 -21.02
CA THR A 37 8.57 -5.30 -21.71
C THR A 37 7.20 -4.68 -21.41
N ASP A 38 7.14 -3.69 -20.52
CA ASP A 38 5.94 -2.94 -20.12
C ASP A 38 4.89 -3.64 -19.22
N PRO A 39 4.98 -4.89 -18.71
CA PRO A 39 3.99 -5.40 -17.78
C PRO A 39 4.21 -4.86 -16.36
N ILE A 40 3.11 -4.67 -15.63
CA ILE A 40 3.08 -4.44 -14.19
C ILE A 40 2.04 -5.36 -13.54
N ASN A 41 2.37 -5.85 -12.34
CA ASN A 41 1.44 -6.52 -11.45
C ASN A 41 1.86 -6.22 -10.00
N ALA A 42 1.14 -5.31 -9.35
CA ALA A 42 1.46 -4.85 -8.02
C ALA A 42 0.21 -4.62 -7.17
N GLN A 43 0.40 -4.73 -5.86
CA GLN A 43 -0.55 -4.27 -4.86
C GLN A 43 0.02 -3.03 -4.17
N VAL A 44 -0.80 -1.99 -4.10
CA VAL A 44 -0.47 -0.74 -3.42
C VAL A 44 -1.39 -0.59 -2.22
N LYS A 45 -0.80 -0.45 -1.04
CA LYS A 45 -1.51 -0.11 0.20
C LYS A 45 -1.33 1.38 0.48
N ALA A 46 -2.43 2.11 0.54
CA ALA A 46 -2.47 3.54 0.81
C ALA A 46 -3.02 3.84 2.21
N MET A 47 -2.29 4.64 2.98
CA MET A 47 -2.61 5.01 4.37
C MET A 47 -2.54 6.53 4.55
N PRO A 48 -3.60 7.21 5.04
CA PRO A 48 -3.54 8.62 5.41
C PRO A 48 -2.61 8.85 6.61
N SER A 49 -1.64 9.76 6.50
CA SER A 49 -0.67 10.06 7.55
C SER A 49 -1.24 10.98 8.65
N GLN A 50 -2.13 11.92 8.32
CA GLN A 50 -2.56 13.00 9.24
C GLN A 50 -3.90 12.77 9.94
N MET A 51 -4.76 11.87 9.44
CA MET A 51 -6.09 11.64 10.03
C MET A 51 -6.04 10.74 11.27
N LEU A 52 -5.05 9.85 11.37
CA LEU A 52 -4.94 8.98 12.54
C LEU A 52 -4.70 9.79 13.81
N ASP A 53 -3.80 10.78 13.76
CA ASP A 53 -3.43 11.57 14.94
C ASP A 53 -4.51 12.54 15.41
N LYS A 54 -5.28 13.15 14.49
CA LYS A 54 -6.28 14.17 14.85
C LYS A 54 -7.61 13.56 15.29
N THR A 55 -8.06 12.49 14.65
CA THR A 55 -9.36 11.85 14.95
C THR A 55 -9.30 11.01 16.22
N ILE A 56 -8.17 10.34 16.50
CA ILE A 56 -7.96 9.62 17.77
C ILE A 56 -7.92 10.59 18.96
N LYS A 57 -7.27 11.75 18.80
CA LYS A 57 -7.19 12.78 19.85
C LYS A 57 -8.54 13.41 20.18
N ALA A 58 -9.40 13.60 19.17
CA ALA A 58 -10.69 14.24 19.36
C ALA A 58 -11.73 13.33 20.02
N ILE A 59 -11.62 12.00 19.87
CA ILE A 59 -12.62 11.05 20.39
C ILE A 59 -11.94 9.80 20.98
N PRO A 60 -11.47 9.85 22.24
CA PRO A 60 -10.69 8.78 22.87
C PRO A 60 -11.37 7.40 22.85
N PHE A 61 -12.69 7.35 23.00
CA PHE A 61 -13.44 6.08 23.02
C PHE A 61 -13.62 5.45 21.62
N LEU A 62 -13.62 6.28 20.56
CA LEU A 62 -13.60 5.79 19.18
C LEU A 62 -12.20 5.42 18.73
N GLY A 63 -11.16 5.72 19.52
CA GLY A 63 -9.79 5.29 19.26
C GLY A 63 -9.71 3.80 18.94
N ASN A 64 -10.39 2.95 19.71
CA ASN A 64 -10.43 1.49 19.49
C ASN A 64 -11.25 1.07 18.26
N ILE A 65 -12.15 1.91 17.72
CA ILE A 65 -12.97 1.60 16.55
C ILE A 65 -12.29 2.10 15.27
N LEU A 66 -11.66 3.28 15.34
CA LEU A 66 -10.92 3.92 14.25
C LEU A 66 -9.53 3.32 14.03
N THR A 67 -8.94 2.73 15.06
CA THR A 67 -7.81 1.79 14.99
C THR A 67 -8.28 0.34 14.82
N GLY A 68 -9.61 0.14 14.75
CA GLY A 68 -10.40 -1.11 14.69
C GLY A 68 -9.92 -2.28 15.53
N GLY A 69 -9.58 -1.96 16.77
CA GLY A 69 -9.61 -2.87 17.89
C GLY A 69 -8.61 -4.00 17.71
N LYS A 70 -8.97 -5.21 18.18
CA LYS A 70 -8.10 -6.40 18.11
C LYS A 70 -7.76 -6.85 16.68
N LYS A 71 -8.39 -6.28 15.64
CA LYS A 71 -8.26 -6.68 14.23
C LYS A 71 -7.90 -5.52 13.28
N GLY A 72 -7.44 -4.37 13.77
CA GLY A 72 -6.84 -3.32 12.96
C GLY A 72 -7.83 -2.64 12.00
N GLY A 73 -8.59 -1.70 12.52
CA GLY A 73 -9.29 -0.69 11.72
C GLY A 73 -8.23 0.26 11.27
N VAL A 74 -7.83 0.07 10.04
CA VAL A 74 -6.95 1.00 9.37
C VAL A 74 -7.75 1.49 8.18
N ILE A 75 -7.73 2.81 7.96
CA ILE A 75 -8.16 3.44 6.71
C ILE A 75 -7.13 3.08 5.63
N GLU A 76 -6.88 1.79 5.46
CA GLU A 76 -5.99 1.22 4.47
C GLU A 76 -6.82 0.93 3.24
N THR A 77 -6.55 1.66 2.17
CA THR A 77 -7.13 1.35 0.87
C THR A 77 -6.12 0.53 0.08
N TYR A 78 -6.55 -0.64 -0.38
CA TYR A 78 -5.74 -1.52 -1.20
C TYR A 78 -6.10 -1.28 -2.67
N PHE A 79 -5.11 -1.13 -3.52
CA PHE A 79 -5.28 -1.02 -4.96
C PHE A 79 -4.50 -2.12 -5.65
N LYS A 80 -5.13 -2.79 -6.61
CA LYS A 80 -4.43 -3.63 -7.58
C LYS A 80 -4.04 -2.74 -8.76
N VAL A 81 -2.78 -2.86 -9.17
CA VAL A 81 -2.21 -2.20 -10.36
C VAL A 81 -1.75 -3.29 -11.30
N ASP A 82 -2.41 -3.44 -12.45
CA ASP A 82 -2.06 -4.45 -13.44
C ASP A 82 -2.16 -3.95 -14.88
N GLY A 83 -1.63 -4.74 -15.82
CA GLY A 83 -1.63 -4.41 -17.24
C GLY A 83 -0.31 -3.81 -17.69
N LYS A 84 -0.37 -2.73 -18.47
CA LYS A 84 0.81 -2.05 -19.01
C LYS A 84 1.31 -1.00 -18.04
N LEU A 85 2.60 -0.94 -17.77
CA LEU A 85 3.24 0.08 -16.93
C LEU A 85 3.05 1.48 -17.54
N SER A 86 3.05 1.58 -18.87
CA SER A 86 2.74 2.79 -19.62
C SER A 86 1.27 3.25 -19.52
N SER A 87 0.34 2.34 -19.23
CA SER A 87 -1.09 2.63 -19.11
C SER A 87 -1.76 1.65 -18.12
N PRO A 88 -1.47 1.76 -16.82
CA PRO A 88 -1.86 0.73 -15.86
C PRO A 88 -3.34 0.82 -15.52
N LYS A 89 -3.96 -0.33 -15.33
CA LYS A 89 -5.30 -0.42 -14.75
C LYS A 89 -5.17 -0.42 -13.23
N VAL A 90 -5.85 0.52 -12.59
CA VAL A 90 -5.89 0.63 -11.12
C VAL A 90 -7.29 0.28 -10.65
N THR A 91 -7.39 -0.71 -9.76
CA THR A 91 -8.67 -1.16 -9.21
C THR A 91 -8.62 -1.20 -7.69
N ALA A 92 -9.53 -0.48 -7.03
CA ALA A 92 -9.69 -0.59 -5.58
C ALA A 92 -10.10 -2.01 -5.18
N GLN A 93 -9.49 -2.53 -4.11
CA GLN A 93 -9.77 -3.83 -3.55
C GLN A 93 -10.42 -3.64 -2.17
N LEU A 94 -11.51 -4.37 -1.90
CA LEU A 94 -12.03 -4.46 -0.54
C LEU A 94 -11.01 -5.17 0.34
N HIS A 95 -10.73 -4.61 1.51
CA HIS A 95 -9.92 -5.30 2.51
C HIS A 95 -10.67 -6.58 2.94
N LYS A 96 -10.17 -7.76 2.56
CA LYS A 96 -10.72 -9.03 3.03
C LYS A 96 -10.19 -9.27 4.44
N SER A 97 -10.98 -8.91 5.45
CA SER A 97 -10.75 -9.38 6.82
C SER A 97 -10.90 -10.89 6.84
N ARG A 98 -9.79 -11.62 7.01
CA ARG A 98 -9.80 -13.06 7.27
C ARG A 98 -9.95 -13.33 8.77
#